data_AF-A0A7X1ST81-F1
#
_entry.id   AF-A0A7X1ST81-F1
#
_cell.length_a   1.000
_cell.length_b   1.000
_cell.length_c   1.000
_cell.angle_alpha   90.00
_cell.angle_beta   90.00
_cell.angle_gamma   90.00
#
_symmetry.space_group_name_H-M   'P 1'
#
loop_
_entity.id
_entity.type
_entity.pdbx_description
1 polymer ?
#
loop_
_entity_poly.entity_id
_entity_poly.type
_entity_poly.pdbx_seq_one_letter_code
_entity_poly.pdbx_strand_id
1 'polypeptide(L)'
;MTGVSIIPDGIERFPGLTSDRNTGYRDLYADGDAPLPHLSQQAGPTRAAALLDGVIFRHVGWLARQLISWSRNGNPLVGPVLRPLGNSLAALLAVSRTRFSIVQIGWMKTGIGMPLLSGVVAFRVLVHSRHDLTEVRAYSDDTGEVISRIVPVRLTTIGAVSTWSANLWIDTSRLRVGKQKIHIRAWAGSRLAGRMRRFVVVQSEEATLSAVPDAVQSSSYIQSPDSPTDDATSWVLSQPVERHYPPGALFSGPVNSILVLRTDQLGDVAASLPAMARLRKLFPQATVTMLLQKANVPVARASGVADEYLDLTLHYDPQTERRYLDPEADAHLRAQLRGRRFDLAIDLSPGAESQHILLLCSARFRVGFKPEQFPFLDFGIEVISREAINRKPVISHTAHVELLVSSLGQLMDQQREIVPRCEPASPQQDRTCPRDRPIIVHSGARHSINRWPIENFLQLCGALSAASGREVLFFVDGHALNDAVRVRCMELLGVTLMDCLPMDAFDALVANAALFVANDTGPKHLAAARGVPVVSISIPRLNWEEWGQNQGGMILSRTVPCAGCGLNNRDACGRDAACITTISVETVLKAALDVFEQSKTGMSYPGMEAKVSI
;
A
#
# COMPACT_ATOMS: atom_id res chain seq x y z
N MET A 1 -5.79 44.95 12.25
CA MET A 1 -6.39 45.21 13.58
C MET A 1 -7.85 44.76 13.52
N THR A 2 -8.31 44.08 14.59
CA THR A 2 -9.72 43.79 14.96
C THR A 2 -10.58 43.11 13.87
N GLY A 3 -10.89 41.82 13.92
CA GLY A 3 -11.64 41.13 14.97
C GLY A 3 -13.08 40.90 14.49
N VAL A 4 -13.57 39.67 14.54
CA VAL A 4 -14.94 39.25 14.94
C VAL A 4 -15.19 37.79 14.50
N SER A 5 -15.59 37.02 15.52
CA SER A 5 -16.06 35.64 15.54
C SER A 5 -17.46 35.50 14.94
N ILE A 6 -17.74 34.42 14.21
CA ILE A 6 -19.04 33.73 14.23
C ILE A 6 -18.79 32.22 14.16
N ILE A 7 -18.95 31.54 15.30
CA ILE A 7 -19.18 30.10 15.41
C ILE A 7 -20.69 29.87 15.26
N PRO A 8 -21.15 28.91 14.45
CA PRO A 8 -22.43 28.26 14.68
C PRO A 8 -22.21 26.98 15.52
N ASP A 9 -22.88 26.94 16.67
CA ASP A 9 -23.04 25.75 17.49
C ASP A 9 -23.77 24.63 16.73
N GLY A 10 -23.35 23.38 17.00
CA GLY A 10 -24.24 22.23 17.02
C GLY A 10 -24.42 21.44 15.73
N ILE A 11 -23.37 20.73 15.28
CA ILE A 11 -23.52 19.41 14.63
C ILE A 11 -22.36 18.51 15.10
N GLU A 12 -22.63 17.61 16.06
CA GLU A 12 -21.83 16.40 16.22
C GLU A 12 -22.04 15.50 14.98
N ARG A 13 -21.16 15.66 14.00
CA ARG A 13 -20.77 14.63 13.04
C ARG A 13 -19.29 14.86 12.77
N PHE A 14 -18.45 13.86 12.99
CA PHE A 14 -17.08 13.87 12.49
C PHE A 14 -17.11 13.39 11.04
N PRO A 15 -16.88 14.22 10.00
CA PRO A 15 -16.47 13.71 8.70
C PRO A 15 -14.95 13.90 8.56
N GLY A 16 -14.30 12.87 8.02
CA GLY A 16 -12.87 12.87 7.76
C GLY A 16 -12.25 11.57 8.24
N LEU A 17 -12.49 10.49 7.51
CA LEU A 17 -11.64 9.32 7.56
C LEU A 17 -10.82 9.34 6.27
N THR A 18 -9.51 9.21 6.39
CA THR A 18 -8.62 9.10 5.23
C THR A 18 -7.96 7.72 5.25
N SER A 19 -8.06 7.02 4.13
CA SER A 19 -7.26 5.82 3.86
C SER A 19 -5.92 6.26 3.29
N ASP A 20 -4.88 6.35 4.11
CA ASP A 20 -3.53 6.59 3.61
C ASP A 20 -2.94 5.29 3.06
N ARG A 21 -2.78 5.20 1.74
CA ARG A 21 -1.88 4.22 1.12
C ARG A 21 -0.43 4.63 1.40
N ASN A 22 0.08 4.17 2.53
CA ASN A 22 1.48 3.88 2.82
C ASN A 22 2.54 4.82 2.21
N THR A 23 2.66 6.04 2.74
CA THR A 23 3.86 6.87 2.58
C THR A 23 4.59 6.97 3.91
N GLY A 24 5.49 6.02 4.16
CA GLY A 24 6.37 6.07 5.32
C GLY A 24 7.47 7.11 5.12
N TYR A 25 7.31 8.34 5.61
CA TYR A 25 8.44 9.22 5.95
C TYR A 25 8.11 10.23 7.05
N ARG A 26 8.94 10.18 8.10
CA ARG A 26 9.22 11.17 9.18
C ARG A 26 8.08 11.56 10.15
N ASP A 27 8.20 11.03 11.37
CA ASP A 27 7.82 11.74 12.60
C ASP A 27 8.96 11.63 13.63
N LEU A 28 9.65 12.74 13.87
CA LEU A 28 10.60 12.92 14.97
C LEU A 28 10.12 14.13 15.78
N TYR A 29 9.47 13.92 16.92
CA TYR A 29 9.56 14.84 18.06
C TYR A 29 9.39 14.08 19.37
N ALA A 30 10.27 14.39 20.30
CA ALA A 30 10.22 14.02 21.71
C ALA A 30 10.16 15.34 22.47
N ASP A 31 9.06 15.57 23.20
CA ASP A 31 8.94 16.65 24.18
C ASP A 31 8.81 16.01 25.57
N GLY A 32 9.36 16.57 26.63
CA GLY A 32 9.59 17.98 26.92
C GLY A 32 9.05 18.18 28.33
N ASP A 33 9.85 18.79 29.19
CA ASP A 33 9.69 18.84 30.65
C ASP A 33 8.39 19.48 31.13
N ALA A 34 7.83 18.96 32.23
CA ALA A 34 6.95 19.70 33.12
C ALA A 34 7.17 19.25 34.59
N PRO A 35 7.04 20.14 35.58
CA PRO A 35 7.68 20.02 36.90
C PRO A 35 6.86 19.20 37.89
N LEU A 36 7.55 18.53 38.81
CA LEU A 36 6.95 17.85 39.96
C LEU A 36 6.85 18.79 41.18
N PRO A 37 5.76 18.75 41.96
CA PRO A 37 5.62 19.53 43.19
C PRO A 37 6.26 18.83 44.41
N HIS A 38 6.45 19.64 45.45
CA HIS A 38 7.16 19.41 46.71
C HIS A 38 6.62 18.29 47.62
N LEU A 39 7.52 17.88 48.55
CA LEU A 39 7.39 17.12 49.83
C LEU A 39 8.19 15.82 49.79
N SER A 40 8.93 15.37 50.81
CA SER A 40 9.27 15.86 52.14
C SER A 40 10.53 15.11 52.59
N GLN A 41 11.21 15.62 53.62
CA GLN A 41 12.42 15.03 54.19
C GLN A 41 12.12 13.68 54.87
N GLN A 42 12.85 12.62 54.52
CA GLN A 42 13.46 11.64 55.43
C GLN A 42 14.27 10.58 54.65
N ALA A 43 15.32 10.07 55.31
CA ALA A 43 16.18 8.90 54.98
C ALA A 43 17.51 9.12 54.20
N GLY A 44 18.62 8.91 54.94
CA GLY A 44 19.62 7.87 54.60
C GLY A 44 20.98 8.32 54.01
N PRO A 45 22.14 7.80 54.51
CA PRO A 45 23.49 8.18 54.04
C PRO A 45 23.83 7.72 52.60
N THR A 46 22.96 6.98 51.93
CA THR A 46 23.16 6.52 50.53
C THR A 46 22.92 7.61 49.49
N ARG A 47 22.53 8.83 49.90
CA ARG A 47 22.38 9.98 49.00
C ARG A 47 23.69 10.68 48.64
N ALA A 48 24.78 10.50 49.39
CA ALA A 48 26.06 11.15 49.06
C ALA A 48 26.68 10.58 47.76
N ALA A 49 26.58 9.25 47.53
CA ALA A 49 27.05 8.61 46.30
C ALA A 49 26.16 8.94 45.09
N ALA A 50 24.83 9.01 45.27
CA ALA A 50 23.88 9.40 44.21
C ALA A 50 23.90 10.90 43.88
N LEU A 51 24.26 11.76 44.84
CA LEU A 51 24.50 13.19 44.60
C LEU A 51 25.86 13.44 43.92
N LEU A 52 26.89 12.64 44.22
CA LEU A 52 28.16 12.70 43.49
C LEU A 52 28.00 12.23 42.03
N ASP A 53 27.26 11.15 41.78
CA ASP A 53 26.89 10.77 40.41
C ASP A 53 26.00 11.82 39.74
N GLY A 54 25.01 12.40 40.43
CA GLY A 54 24.14 13.44 39.88
C GLY A 54 24.85 14.77 39.57
N VAL A 55 25.85 15.16 40.36
CA VAL A 55 26.60 16.42 40.22
C VAL A 55 27.72 16.26 39.17
N ILE A 56 28.45 15.14 39.18
CA ILE A 56 29.44 14.84 38.14
C ILE A 56 28.76 14.69 36.77
N PHE A 57 27.60 14.02 36.69
CA PHE A 57 26.89 13.84 35.42
C PHE A 57 26.21 15.12 34.91
N ARG A 58 25.78 16.03 35.81
CA ARG A 58 25.29 17.36 35.41
C ARG A 58 26.41 18.26 34.89
N HIS A 59 27.57 18.25 35.52
CA HIS A 59 28.72 19.06 35.07
C HIS A 59 29.36 18.50 33.79
N VAL A 60 29.53 17.17 33.68
CA VAL A 60 30.05 16.51 32.47
C VAL A 60 29.06 16.60 31.31
N GLY A 61 27.75 16.43 31.57
CA GLY A 61 26.70 16.56 30.56
C GLY A 61 26.44 18.01 30.10
N TRP A 62 26.73 18.99 30.94
CA TRP A 62 26.73 20.41 30.56
C TRP A 62 27.98 20.75 29.75
N LEU A 63 29.18 20.33 30.19
CA LEU A 63 30.43 20.50 29.44
C LEU A 63 30.35 19.85 28.05
N ALA A 64 29.79 18.65 27.96
CA ALA A 64 29.58 17.94 26.70
C ALA A 64 28.67 18.71 25.73
N ARG A 65 27.59 19.32 26.24
CA ARG A 65 26.69 20.15 25.43
C ARG A 65 27.35 21.46 24.99
N GLN A 66 28.18 22.06 25.85
CA GLN A 66 28.98 23.23 25.48
C GLN A 66 30.02 22.88 24.41
N LEU A 67 30.71 21.73 24.52
CA LEU A 67 31.67 21.25 23.52
C LEU A 67 30.99 20.88 22.18
N ILE A 68 29.77 20.32 22.21
CA ILE A 68 28.98 20.06 20.99
C ILE A 68 28.51 21.37 20.36
N SER A 69 28.09 22.35 21.17
CA SER A 69 27.71 23.69 20.70
C SER A 69 28.91 24.42 20.09
N TRP A 70 30.06 24.42 20.76
CA TRP A 70 31.32 25.02 20.27
C TRP A 70 31.89 24.30 19.05
N SER A 71 31.72 22.99 18.91
CA SER A 71 32.15 22.29 17.69
C SER A 71 31.27 22.61 16.46
N ARG A 72 30.03 23.08 16.68
CA ARG A 72 29.08 23.45 15.62
C ARG A 72 29.08 24.95 15.31
N ASN A 73 29.25 25.79 16.33
CA ASN A 73 29.06 27.23 16.27
C ASN A 73 30.30 28.04 16.71
N GLY A 74 31.42 27.39 17.02
CA GLY A 74 32.64 28.05 17.53
C GLY A 74 33.60 28.54 16.45
N ASN A 75 34.58 29.34 16.89
CA ASN A 75 35.64 29.98 16.11
C ASN A 75 36.23 29.06 14.99
N PRO A 76 36.35 29.54 13.73
CA PRO A 76 36.78 28.75 12.57
C PRO A 76 38.15 28.05 12.71
N LEU A 77 39.00 28.46 13.65
CA LEU A 77 40.28 27.80 13.95
C LEU A 77 40.17 26.58 14.90
N VAL A 78 39.11 26.50 15.71
CA VAL A 78 38.95 25.48 16.78
C VAL A 78 37.88 24.44 16.43
N GLY A 79 36.86 24.83 15.66
CA GLY A 79 35.76 23.95 15.22
C GLY A 79 36.19 22.65 14.52
N PRO A 80 37.18 22.65 13.61
CA PRO A 80 37.65 21.43 12.93
C PRO A 80 38.31 20.43 13.88
N VAL A 81 38.99 20.89 14.93
CA VAL A 81 39.70 20.05 15.91
C VAL A 81 38.72 19.42 16.91
N LEU A 82 37.65 20.14 17.27
CA LEU A 82 36.64 19.67 18.23
C LEU A 82 35.48 18.91 17.59
N ARG A 83 35.26 19.00 16.27
CA ARG A 83 34.19 18.28 15.55
C ARG A 83 34.21 16.75 15.74
N PRO A 84 35.35 16.06 15.63
CA PRO A 84 35.41 14.61 15.84
C PRO A 84 35.03 14.24 17.29
N LEU A 85 35.52 15.00 18.28
CA LEU A 85 35.21 14.83 19.70
C LEU A 85 33.73 15.12 19.99
N GLY A 86 33.16 16.17 19.42
CA GLY A 86 31.75 16.53 19.53
C GLY A 86 30.82 15.49 18.89
N ASN A 87 31.20 14.93 17.74
CA ASN A 87 30.46 13.84 17.09
C ASN A 87 30.55 12.53 17.87
N SER A 88 31.72 12.19 18.40
CA SER A 88 31.92 11.02 19.26
C SER A 88 31.16 11.14 20.59
N LEU A 89 31.14 12.32 21.22
CA LEU A 89 30.34 12.57 22.42
C LEU A 89 28.83 12.60 22.13
N ALA A 90 28.40 13.17 21.00
CA ALA A 90 27.01 13.11 20.58
C ALA A 90 26.58 11.67 20.29
N ALA A 91 27.46 10.84 19.72
CA ALA A 91 27.24 9.40 19.55
C ALA A 91 27.26 8.65 20.90
N LEU A 92 28.13 9.00 21.85
CA LEU A 92 28.13 8.40 23.18
C LEU A 92 26.87 8.76 23.99
N LEU A 93 26.41 10.02 23.91
CA LEU A 93 25.22 10.51 24.61
C LEU A 93 23.91 10.12 23.92
N ALA A 94 23.90 9.94 22.60
CA ALA A 94 22.72 9.50 21.86
C ALA A 94 22.36 8.01 22.09
N VAL A 95 23.26 7.23 22.72
CA VAL A 95 23.23 5.76 22.69
C VAL A 95 23.01 5.15 24.10
N SER A 96 22.59 5.92 25.11
CA SER A 96 22.31 5.38 26.46
C SER A 96 20.89 4.84 26.66
N ARG A 97 19.92 5.19 25.79
CA ARG A 97 18.50 4.82 25.96
C ARG A 97 17.96 4.06 24.76
N THR A 98 17.18 3.02 25.04
CA THR A 98 16.40 2.30 24.03
C THR A 98 15.44 3.24 23.33
N ARG A 99 15.46 3.26 21.99
CA ARG A 99 14.57 4.11 21.17
C ARG A 99 13.56 3.25 20.42
N PHE A 100 12.42 3.85 20.10
CA PHE A 100 11.36 3.20 19.36
C PHE A 100 11.04 4.01 18.09
N SER A 101 10.65 3.32 17.02
CA SER A 101 10.18 3.92 15.77
C SER A 101 8.96 3.15 15.30
N ILE A 102 7.84 3.83 15.04
CA ILE A 102 6.65 3.18 14.47
C ILE A 102 6.84 3.15 12.95
N VAL A 103 6.70 1.96 12.37
CA VAL A 103 6.72 1.74 10.92
C VAL A 103 5.30 1.65 10.39
N GLN A 104 4.40 0.99 11.13
CA GLN A 104 3.02 0.78 10.74
C GLN A 104 2.14 0.76 12.00
N ILE A 105 0.99 1.42 11.92
CA ILE A 105 -0.01 1.44 12.98
C ILE A 105 -1.42 1.57 12.37
N GLY A 106 -2.18 0.48 12.43
CA GLY A 106 -3.49 0.42 11.78
C GLY A 106 -3.41 0.70 10.28
N TRP A 107 -4.58 0.89 9.68
CA TRP A 107 -4.72 1.15 8.24
C TRP A 107 -5.56 2.40 7.93
N MET A 108 -6.14 3.03 8.96
CA MET A 108 -6.94 4.27 8.86
C MET A 108 -6.39 5.36 9.78
N LYS A 109 -6.68 6.61 9.42
CA LYS A 109 -6.49 7.78 10.28
C LYS A 109 -7.78 8.59 10.39
N THR A 110 -7.92 9.30 11.51
CA THR A 110 -8.92 10.35 11.66
C THR A 110 -8.55 11.57 10.82
N GLY A 111 -9.49 12.52 10.64
CA GLY A 111 -9.27 13.74 9.85
C GLY A 111 -8.20 14.69 10.41
N ILE A 112 -7.75 14.45 11.65
CA ILE A 112 -6.62 15.13 12.29
C ILE A 112 -5.34 14.27 12.33
N GLY A 113 -5.30 13.19 11.56
CA GLY A 113 -4.13 12.32 11.40
C GLY A 113 -3.87 11.34 12.53
N MET A 114 -4.80 11.17 13.50
CA MET A 114 -4.61 10.18 14.57
C MET A 114 -4.89 8.76 14.05
N PRO A 115 -4.10 7.74 14.44
CA PRO A 115 -4.38 6.35 14.06
C PRO A 115 -5.76 5.92 14.57
N LEU A 116 -6.58 5.41 13.66
CA LEU A 116 -7.87 4.81 13.97
C LEU A 116 -7.74 3.29 13.92
N LEU A 117 -8.15 2.63 15.00
CA LEU A 117 -8.07 1.18 15.17
C LEU A 117 -9.49 0.60 15.16
N SER A 118 -9.70 -0.41 14.32
CA SER A 118 -10.93 -1.20 14.23
C SER A 118 -10.58 -2.58 13.66
N GLY A 119 -11.21 -3.63 14.18
CA GLY A 119 -10.86 -5.03 13.91
C GLY A 119 -9.52 -5.46 14.50
N VAL A 120 -8.85 -6.42 13.87
CA VAL A 120 -7.47 -6.80 14.21
C VAL A 120 -6.49 -5.90 13.46
N VAL A 121 -5.58 -5.25 14.21
CA VAL A 121 -4.63 -4.27 13.66
C VAL A 121 -3.18 -4.66 13.92
N ALA A 122 -2.29 -4.28 13.00
CA ALA A 122 -0.85 -4.45 13.17
C ALA A 122 -0.19 -3.19 13.72
N PHE A 123 0.71 -3.40 14.69
CA PHE A 123 1.63 -2.43 15.24
C PHE A 123 3.04 -2.92 14.98
N ARG A 124 3.67 -2.34 13.96
CA ARG A 124 5.06 -2.65 13.65
C ARG A 124 5.97 -1.58 14.21
N VAL A 125 6.83 -2.00 15.12
CA VAL A 125 7.73 -1.12 15.86
C VAL A 125 9.16 -1.60 15.73
N LEU A 126 10.05 -0.67 15.39
CA LEU A 126 11.49 -0.87 15.47
C LEU A 126 11.97 -0.44 16.86
N VAL A 127 12.72 -1.30 17.52
CA VAL A 127 13.33 -1.05 18.83
C VAL A 127 14.84 -1.04 18.68
N HIS A 128 15.47 0.09 18.96
CA HIS A 128 16.91 0.27 18.91
C HIS A 128 17.46 0.11 20.33
N SER A 129 18.10 -1.01 20.61
CA SER A 129 18.48 -1.44 21.96
C SER A 129 19.91 -1.95 22.02
N ARG A 130 20.63 -1.65 23.11
CA ARG A 130 21.90 -2.29 23.47
C ARG A 130 21.71 -3.65 24.15
N HIS A 131 20.50 -3.92 24.61
CA HIS A 131 20.13 -5.18 25.23
C HIS A 131 19.56 -6.12 24.19
N ASP A 132 19.84 -7.40 24.36
CA ASP A 132 19.21 -8.46 23.59
C ASP A 132 17.77 -8.64 24.03
N LEU A 133 16.86 -8.26 23.14
CA LEU A 133 15.44 -8.23 23.44
C LEU A 133 14.89 -9.64 23.30
N THR A 134 14.20 -10.09 24.35
CA THR A 134 13.54 -11.40 24.39
C THR A 134 12.05 -11.28 24.10
N GLU A 135 11.45 -10.11 24.36
CA GLU A 135 10.02 -9.92 24.20
C GLU A 135 9.65 -8.44 24.04
N VAL A 136 8.61 -8.18 23.25
CA VAL A 136 7.93 -6.89 23.21
C VAL A 136 6.45 -7.11 23.50
N ARG A 137 5.88 -6.31 24.40
CA ARG A 137 4.48 -6.41 24.84
C ARG A 137 3.76 -5.08 24.63
N ALA A 138 2.52 -5.14 24.16
CA ALA A 138 1.58 -4.03 24.13
C ALA A 138 0.62 -4.14 25.32
N TYR A 139 0.28 -3.00 25.91
CA TYR A 139 -0.64 -2.88 27.04
C TYR A 139 -1.69 -1.82 26.79
N SER A 140 -2.90 -2.08 27.27
CA SER A 140 -3.96 -1.06 27.38
C SER A 140 -3.69 -0.15 28.59
N ASP A 141 -3.87 1.17 28.43
CA ASP A 141 -3.77 2.14 29.55
C ASP A 141 -4.93 1.97 30.54
N ASP A 142 -6.10 1.52 30.05
CA ASP A 142 -7.32 1.42 30.85
C ASP A 142 -7.30 0.21 31.80
N THR A 143 -6.84 -0.95 31.32
CA THR A 143 -6.83 -2.20 32.10
C THR A 143 -5.46 -2.57 32.64
N GLY A 144 -4.38 -2.02 32.07
CA GLY A 144 -3.01 -2.44 32.37
C GLY A 144 -2.66 -3.85 31.89
N GLU A 145 -3.58 -4.53 31.21
CA GLU A 145 -3.41 -5.89 30.71
C GLU A 145 -2.54 -5.92 29.45
N VAL A 146 -1.91 -7.07 29.22
CA VAL A 146 -1.16 -7.34 27.99
C VAL A 146 -2.16 -7.68 26.88
N ILE A 147 -2.25 -6.83 25.87
CA ILE A 147 -3.17 -7.00 24.74
C ILE A 147 -2.50 -7.68 23.53
N SER A 148 -1.16 -7.70 23.48
CA SER A 148 -0.39 -8.41 22.47
C SER A 148 1.06 -8.58 22.92
N ARG A 149 1.72 -9.65 22.46
CA ARG A 149 3.14 -9.91 22.73
C ARG A 149 3.80 -10.61 21.55
N ILE A 150 5.10 -10.39 21.38
CA ILE A 150 5.88 -11.05 20.32
C ILE A 150 7.35 -11.15 20.73
N VAL A 151 8.03 -12.19 20.26
CA VAL A 151 9.49 -12.26 20.28
C VAL A 151 10.01 -11.42 19.10
N PRO A 152 10.73 -10.31 19.34
CA PRO A 152 11.17 -9.45 18.25
C PRO A 152 12.31 -10.09 17.45
N VAL A 153 12.40 -9.77 16.17
CA VAL A 153 13.49 -10.24 15.30
C VAL A 153 14.59 -9.20 15.21
N ARG A 154 15.85 -9.61 15.32
CA ARG A 154 17.01 -8.73 15.16
C ARG A 154 17.24 -8.46 13.67
N LEU A 155 17.22 -7.20 13.27
CA LEU A 155 17.42 -6.78 11.87
C LEU A 155 18.89 -6.54 11.54
N THR A 156 19.57 -5.77 12.39
CA THR A 156 20.95 -5.34 12.19
C THR A 156 21.57 -4.91 13.51
N THR A 157 22.90 -4.92 13.58
CA THR A 157 23.67 -4.43 14.72
C THR A 157 24.73 -3.46 14.22
N ILE A 158 24.73 -2.25 14.77
CA ILE A 158 25.72 -1.20 14.47
C ILE A 158 26.40 -0.82 15.79
N GLY A 159 27.68 -1.17 15.92
CA GLY A 159 28.41 -1.05 17.18
C GLY A 159 27.72 -1.86 18.29
N ALA A 160 27.38 -1.20 19.40
CA ALA A 160 26.71 -1.84 20.54
C ALA A 160 25.17 -1.83 20.45
N VAL A 161 24.57 -1.30 19.39
CA VAL A 161 23.09 -1.20 19.27
C VAL A 161 22.58 -2.13 18.19
N SER A 162 21.61 -2.94 18.58
CA SER A 162 20.82 -3.77 17.67
C SER A 162 19.48 -3.11 17.38
N THR A 163 19.07 -3.12 16.11
CA THR A 163 17.71 -2.78 15.68
C THR A 163 16.88 -4.05 15.66
N TRP A 164 15.75 -4.02 16.35
CA TRP A 164 14.81 -5.13 16.45
C TRP A 164 13.47 -4.76 15.84
N SER A 165 12.80 -5.67 15.14
CA SER A 165 11.44 -5.50 14.63
C SER A 165 10.47 -6.33 15.45
N ALA A 166 9.46 -5.67 16.02
CA ALA A 166 8.32 -6.30 16.66
C ALA A 166 7.06 -5.99 15.85
N ASN A 167 6.36 -7.03 15.38
CA ASN A 167 5.13 -6.91 14.62
C ASN A 167 3.96 -7.46 15.45
N LEU A 168 3.40 -6.60 16.29
CA LEU A 168 2.31 -6.94 17.23
C LEU A 168 0.99 -6.93 16.48
N TRP A 169 0.16 -7.96 16.66
CA TRP A 169 -1.22 -7.96 16.18
C TRP A 169 -2.14 -7.84 17.38
N ILE A 170 -3.05 -6.89 17.32
CA ILE A 170 -3.90 -6.49 18.45
C ILE A 170 -5.35 -6.62 17.99
N ASP A 171 -6.12 -7.43 18.70
CA ASP A 171 -7.57 -7.47 18.60
C ASP A 171 -8.16 -6.24 19.32
N THR A 172 -8.78 -5.33 18.58
CA THR A 172 -9.27 -4.06 19.15
C THR A 172 -10.57 -4.22 19.93
N SER A 173 -11.27 -5.35 19.81
CA SER A 173 -12.46 -5.66 20.62
C SER A 173 -12.14 -5.73 22.13
N ARG A 174 -10.86 -5.93 22.47
CA ARG A 174 -10.34 -5.91 23.85
C ARG A 174 -10.15 -4.51 24.41
N LEU A 175 -10.34 -3.49 23.59
CA LEU A 175 -10.11 -2.10 23.94
C LEU A 175 -11.44 -1.36 24.00
N ARG A 176 -11.61 -0.52 25.01
CA ARG A 176 -12.70 0.44 25.08
C ARG A 176 -12.75 1.39 23.87
N VAL A 177 -13.91 1.54 23.25
CA VAL A 177 -14.14 2.52 22.18
C VAL A 177 -13.82 3.95 22.64
N GLY A 178 -13.17 4.74 21.79
CA GLY A 178 -12.79 6.12 22.04
C GLY A 178 -11.28 6.37 22.02
N LYS A 179 -10.86 7.52 22.55
CA LYS A 179 -9.44 7.90 22.64
C LYS A 179 -8.74 7.04 23.69
N GLN A 180 -7.66 6.39 23.29
CA GLN A 180 -6.86 5.53 24.15
C GLN A 180 -5.37 5.81 24.03
N LYS A 181 -4.62 5.27 25.00
CA LYS A 181 -3.17 5.18 24.94
C LYS A 181 -2.76 3.70 24.94
N ILE A 182 -1.91 3.32 23.98
CA ILE A 182 -1.28 2.01 23.94
C ILE A 182 0.15 2.15 24.43
N HIS A 183 0.55 1.34 25.42
CA HIS A 183 1.92 1.29 25.91
C HIS A 183 2.63 0.10 25.30
N ILE A 184 3.83 0.33 24.74
CA ILE A 184 4.66 -0.74 24.19
C ILE A 184 5.93 -0.81 25.00
N ARG A 185 6.25 -1.99 25.53
CA ARG A 185 7.41 -2.22 26.40
C ARG A 185 8.27 -3.32 25.82
N ALA A 186 9.57 -3.07 25.75
CA ALA A 186 10.56 -4.03 25.29
C ALA A 186 11.35 -4.58 26.48
N TRP A 187 11.54 -5.90 26.52
CA TRP A 187 12.15 -6.63 27.61
C TRP A 187 13.38 -7.40 27.14
N ALA A 188 14.39 -7.46 28.01
CA ALA A 188 15.58 -8.28 27.88
C ALA A 188 15.64 -9.23 29.09
N GLY A 189 15.11 -10.43 28.92
CA GLY A 189 14.76 -11.30 30.05
C GLY A 189 13.73 -10.63 30.96
N SER A 190 14.03 -10.54 32.25
CA SER A 190 13.18 -9.85 33.23
C SER A 190 13.39 -8.32 33.28
N ARG A 191 14.40 -7.78 32.57
CA ARG A 191 14.71 -6.36 32.60
C ARG A 191 13.90 -5.59 31.56
N LEU A 192 13.23 -4.53 31.98
CA LEU A 192 12.63 -3.57 31.06
C LEU A 192 13.74 -2.79 30.32
N ALA A 193 13.91 -3.07 29.04
CA ALA A 193 14.91 -2.42 28.19
C ALA A 193 14.44 -1.03 27.73
N GLY A 194 13.14 -0.84 27.51
CA GLY A 194 12.58 0.44 27.09
C GLY A 194 11.05 0.42 27.00
N ARG A 195 10.45 1.61 26.89
CA ARG A 195 9.01 1.78 26.70
C ARG A 195 8.70 2.95 25.76
N MET A 196 7.56 2.86 25.08
CA MET A 196 6.95 3.95 24.34
C MET A 196 5.44 3.98 24.60
N ARG A 197 4.80 5.09 24.25
CA ARG A 197 3.34 5.27 24.30
C ARG A 197 2.85 5.84 22.99
N ARG A 198 1.65 5.45 22.55
CA ARG A 198 0.99 6.04 21.37
C ARG A 198 -0.48 6.31 21.66
N PHE A 199 -0.95 7.50 21.25
CA PHE A 199 -2.36 7.84 21.31
C PHE A 199 -3.05 7.32 20.06
N VAL A 200 -4.22 6.72 20.24
CA VAL A 200 -5.02 6.10 19.19
C VAL A 200 -6.50 6.40 19.44
N VAL A 201 -7.30 6.24 18.39
CA VAL A 201 -8.77 6.21 18.51
C VAL A 201 -9.21 4.80 18.20
N VAL A 202 -9.96 4.16 19.09
CA VAL A 202 -10.59 2.86 18.86
C VAL A 202 -12.04 3.10 18.45
N GLN A 203 -12.49 2.48 17.38
CA GLN A 203 -13.85 2.59 16.88
C GLN A 203 -14.45 1.21 16.65
N SER A 204 -15.75 1.06 16.94
CA SER A 204 -16.45 -0.19 16.65
C SER A 204 -16.47 -0.46 15.16
N GLU A 205 -16.44 -1.73 14.79
CA GLU A 205 -16.48 -2.16 13.39
C GLU A 205 -17.73 -1.67 12.68
N GLU A 206 -18.90 -1.73 13.33
CA GLU A 206 -20.16 -1.21 12.80
C GLU A 206 -20.05 0.28 12.43
N ALA A 207 -19.49 1.10 13.33
CA ALA A 207 -19.32 2.52 13.05
C ALA A 207 -18.28 2.75 11.95
N THR A 208 -17.22 1.95 11.90
CA THR A 208 -16.19 2.02 10.85
C THR A 208 -16.78 1.67 9.49
N LEU A 209 -17.48 0.55 9.36
CA LEU A 209 -18.10 0.09 8.12
C LEU A 209 -19.26 1.00 7.69
N SER A 210 -19.98 1.62 8.62
CA SER A 210 -20.97 2.63 8.29
C SER A 210 -20.34 3.92 7.73
N ALA A 211 -19.15 4.29 8.19
CA ALA A 211 -18.47 5.51 7.77
C ALA A 211 -17.63 5.32 6.50
N VAL A 212 -17.05 4.12 6.32
CA VAL A 212 -16.25 3.71 5.17
C VAL A 212 -16.69 2.30 4.77
N PRO A 213 -17.79 2.15 4.01
CA PRO A 213 -18.28 0.83 3.60
C PRO A 213 -17.23 -0.01 2.87
N ASP A 214 -16.38 0.63 2.06
CA ASP A 214 -15.34 -0.04 1.28
C ASP A 214 -14.15 -0.54 2.13
N ALA A 215 -14.12 -0.19 3.42
CA ALA A 215 -13.15 -0.70 4.39
C ALA A 215 -13.06 -2.22 4.37
N VAL A 216 -14.20 -2.90 4.20
CA VAL A 216 -14.30 -4.37 4.17
C VAL A 216 -13.53 -4.99 3.00
N GLN A 217 -13.27 -4.22 1.95
CA GLN A 217 -12.52 -4.67 0.76
C GLN A 217 -10.99 -4.47 0.91
N SER A 218 -10.55 -3.79 1.98
CA SER A 218 -9.14 -3.55 2.24
C SER A 218 -8.40 -4.84 2.61
N SER A 219 -7.29 -5.14 1.93
CA SER A 219 -6.43 -6.29 2.26
C SER A 219 -5.76 -6.20 3.64
N SER A 220 -5.89 -5.07 4.33
CA SER A 220 -5.40 -4.84 5.69
C SER A 220 -6.51 -4.90 6.76
N TYR A 221 -7.79 -4.92 6.36
CA TYR A 221 -8.91 -4.99 7.31
C TYR A 221 -9.19 -6.45 7.66
N ILE A 222 -9.25 -6.74 8.95
CA ILE A 222 -9.62 -8.05 9.47
C ILE A 222 -10.60 -7.83 10.59
N GLN A 223 -11.75 -8.48 10.51
CA GLN A 223 -12.74 -8.45 11.56
C GLN A 223 -12.18 -9.10 12.83
N SER A 224 -12.44 -8.50 13.99
CA SER A 224 -12.23 -9.13 15.28
C SER A 224 -13.13 -10.36 15.44
N PRO A 225 -12.72 -11.35 16.23
CA PRO A 225 -13.58 -12.48 16.57
C PRO A 225 -14.80 -12.02 17.37
N ASP A 226 -15.89 -12.79 17.30
CA ASP A 226 -17.13 -12.52 18.06
C ASP A 226 -16.89 -12.45 19.57
N SER A 227 -15.88 -13.16 20.06
CA SER A 227 -15.41 -13.12 21.45
C SER A 227 -13.95 -12.65 21.48
N PRO A 228 -13.62 -11.62 22.29
CA PRO A 228 -12.27 -11.07 22.34
C PRO A 228 -11.21 -12.13 22.65
N THR A 229 -10.08 -12.10 21.94
CA THR A 229 -9.03 -13.13 22.06
C THR A 229 -7.65 -12.57 22.40
N ASP A 230 -6.92 -13.29 23.26
CA ASP A 230 -5.48 -13.08 23.47
C ASP A 230 -4.63 -13.52 22.28
N ASP A 231 -5.15 -14.43 21.44
CA ASP A 231 -4.45 -15.01 20.31
C ASP A 231 -4.99 -14.52 18.97
N ALA A 232 -4.81 -13.22 18.72
CA ALA A 232 -5.11 -12.61 17.43
C ALA A 232 -4.33 -13.26 16.28
N THR A 233 -3.21 -13.95 16.56
CA THR A 233 -2.41 -14.62 15.53
C THR A 233 -3.16 -15.80 14.96
N SER A 234 -3.60 -16.72 15.81
CA SER A 234 -4.36 -17.90 15.37
C SER A 234 -5.68 -17.50 14.70
N TRP A 235 -6.36 -16.47 15.20
CA TRP A 235 -7.58 -15.95 14.56
C TRP A 235 -7.34 -15.42 13.14
N VAL A 236 -6.29 -14.61 12.93
CA VAL A 236 -5.94 -14.11 11.60
C VAL A 236 -5.57 -15.26 10.66
N LEU A 237 -4.83 -16.25 11.16
CA LEU A 237 -4.36 -17.39 10.36
C LEU A 237 -5.46 -18.45 10.12
N SER A 238 -6.55 -18.44 10.90
CA SER A 238 -7.72 -19.29 10.65
C SER A 238 -8.65 -18.72 9.58
N GLN A 239 -8.51 -17.44 9.21
CA GLN A 239 -9.27 -16.86 8.11
C GLN A 239 -8.96 -17.60 6.80
N PRO A 240 -9.94 -17.73 5.89
CA PRO A 240 -9.71 -18.37 4.61
C PRO A 240 -8.66 -17.61 3.80
N VAL A 241 -7.89 -18.35 2.98
CA VAL A 241 -7.05 -17.74 1.95
C VAL A 241 -7.96 -17.19 0.86
N GLU A 242 -7.78 -15.92 0.55
CA GLU A 242 -8.55 -15.23 -0.47
C GLU A 242 -8.11 -15.66 -1.87
N ARG A 243 -9.10 -15.73 -2.75
CA ARG A 243 -8.94 -16.03 -4.16
C ARG A 243 -9.23 -14.75 -4.91
N HIS A 244 -8.21 -14.16 -5.49
CA HIS A 244 -8.35 -13.03 -6.38
C HIS A 244 -8.23 -13.49 -7.83
N TYR A 245 -8.80 -12.70 -8.71
CA TYR A 245 -8.70 -12.87 -10.15
C TYR A 245 -8.01 -11.64 -10.71
N PRO A 246 -7.35 -11.74 -11.88
CA PRO A 246 -6.76 -10.60 -12.55
C PRO A 246 -7.71 -9.39 -12.54
N PRO A 247 -7.23 -8.20 -12.18
CA PRO A 247 -8.09 -7.04 -12.04
C PRO A 247 -8.80 -6.75 -13.36
N GLY A 248 -10.11 -6.45 -13.27
CA GLY A 248 -10.92 -6.02 -14.40
C GLY A 248 -10.79 -4.52 -14.65
N ALA A 249 -11.79 -3.96 -15.34
CA ALA A 249 -11.90 -2.51 -15.48
C ALA A 249 -11.89 -1.80 -14.11
N LEU A 250 -11.20 -0.67 -14.00
CA LEU A 250 -11.27 0.20 -12.82
C LEU A 250 -12.71 0.64 -12.57
N PHE A 251 -13.44 0.91 -13.65
CA PHE A 251 -14.85 1.28 -13.61
C PHE A 251 -15.69 0.03 -13.44
N SER A 252 -16.13 -0.23 -12.21
CA SER A 252 -16.98 -1.39 -11.85
C SER A 252 -18.43 -1.20 -12.33
N GLY A 253 -18.66 -1.13 -13.64
CA GLY A 253 -19.97 -0.98 -14.27
C GLY A 253 -19.95 -0.01 -15.46
N PRO A 254 -21.03 0.05 -16.25
CA PRO A 254 -21.11 0.95 -17.40
C PRO A 254 -21.06 2.42 -16.94
N VAL A 255 -20.33 3.24 -17.68
CA VAL A 255 -20.26 4.69 -17.50
C VAL A 255 -21.27 5.31 -18.47
N ASN A 256 -22.43 5.73 -17.96
CA ASN A 256 -23.52 6.29 -18.77
C ASN A 256 -23.68 7.80 -18.60
N SER A 257 -23.13 8.39 -17.54
CA SER A 257 -23.22 9.82 -17.26
C SER A 257 -21.86 10.38 -16.87
N ILE A 258 -21.37 11.36 -17.65
CA ILE A 258 -20.03 11.96 -17.49
C ILE A 258 -20.14 13.47 -17.29
N LEU A 259 -19.54 13.98 -16.22
CA LEU A 259 -19.30 15.41 -16.03
C LEU A 259 -17.85 15.74 -16.40
N VAL A 260 -17.65 16.72 -17.27
CA VAL A 260 -16.32 17.22 -17.63
C VAL A 260 -16.14 18.65 -17.17
N LEU A 261 -15.11 18.90 -16.37
CA LEU A 261 -14.69 20.23 -15.95
C LEU A 261 -13.63 20.77 -16.91
N ARG A 262 -13.87 21.96 -17.44
CA ARG A 262 -12.84 22.77 -18.11
C ARG A 262 -13.13 24.25 -17.88
N THR A 263 -12.94 24.69 -16.64
CA THR A 263 -13.38 25.99 -16.13
C THR A 263 -12.37 27.13 -16.36
N ASP A 264 -11.44 26.91 -17.29
CA ASP A 264 -10.31 27.80 -17.59
C ASP A 264 -10.64 28.80 -18.71
N GLN A 265 -9.63 29.45 -19.28
CA GLN A 265 -9.80 30.43 -20.37
C GLN A 265 -10.15 29.75 -21.71
N LEU A 266 -10.50 30.55 -22.72
CA LEU A 266 -10.86 30.04 -24.04
C LEU A 266 -9.77 29.17 -24.69
N GLY A 267 -8.50 29.57 -24.57
CA GLY A 267 -7.37 28.82 -25.16
C GLY A 267 -7.25 27.41 -24.57
N ASP A 268 -7.51 27.29 -23.27
CA ASP A 268 -7.56 26.04 -22.55
C ASP A 268 -8.69 25.13 -23.01
N VAL A 269 -9.90 25.69 -23.20
CA VAL A 269 -11.06 24.95 -23.72
C VAL A 269 -10.78 24.47 -25.14
N ALA A 270 -10.27 25.34 -26.01
CA ALA A 270 -9.94 25.00 -27.40
C ALA A 270 -8.90 23.88 -27.48
N ALA A 271 -7.84 23.96 -26.66
CA ALA A 271 -6.80 22.94 -26.58
C ALA A 271 -7.31 21.58 -26.08
N SER A 272 -8.45 21.54 -25.37
CA SER A 272 -9.06 20.32 -24.84
C SER A 272 -10.12 19.71 -25.76
N LEU A 273 -10.57 20.38 -26.82
CA LEU A 273 -11.58 19.85 -27.75
C LEU A 273 -11.17 18.49 -28.39
N PRO A 274 -9.92 18.26 -28.80
CA PRO A 274 -9.49 16.94 -29.29
C PRO A 274 -9.63 15.83 -28.24
N ALA A 275 -9.26 16.12 -26.99
CA ALA A 275 -9.45 15.19 -25.87
C ALA A 275 -10.94 14.91 -25.60
N MET A 276 -11.80 15.92 -25.72
CA MET A 276 -13.25 15.75 -25.63
C MET A 276 -13.81 14.86 -26.76
N ALA A 277 -13.35 15.06 -28.00
CA ALA A 277 -13.73 14.20 -29.12
C ALA A 277 -13.27 12.75 -28.90
N ARG A 278 -12.10 12.53 -28.27
CA ARG A 278 -11.65 11.20 -27.86
C ARG A 278 -12.50 10.61 -26.75
N LEU A 279 -12.87 11.41 -25.74
CA LEU A 279 -13.73 10.97 -24.65
C LEU A 279 -15.08 10.48 -25.20
N ARG A 280 -15.66 11.20 -26.16
CA ARG A 280 -16.88 10.78 -26.87
C ARG A 280 -16.73 9.43 -27.58
N LYS A 281 -15.56 9.15 -28.18
CA LYS A 281 -15.29 7.84 -28.81
C LYS A 281 -15.14 6.71 -27.80
N LEU A 282 -14.58 6.99 -26.62
CA LEU A 282 -14.45 6.01 -25.54
C LEU A 282 -15.80 5.68 -24.90
N PHE A 283 -16.71 6.67 -24.82
CA PHE A 283 -18.02 6.52 -24.20
C PHE A 283 -19.14 6.97 -25.17
N PRO A 284 -19.40 6.21 -26.24
CA PRO A 284 -20.34 6.62 -27.29
C PRO A 284 -21.78 6.74 -26.78
N GLN A 285 -22.17 5.91 -25.81
CA GLN A 285 -23.53 5.88 -25.24
C GLN A 285 -23.72 6.77 -24.01
N ALA A 286 -22.65 7.38 -23.47
CA ALA A 286 -22.75 8.17 -22.26
C ALA A 286 -23.27 9.58 -22.54
N THR A 287 -24.14 10.10 -21.67
CA THR A 287 -24.47 11.53 -21.66
C THR A 287 -23.30 12.32 -21.08
N VAL A 288 -22.76 13.25 -21.86
CA VAL A 288 -21.63 14.10 -21.48
C VAL A 288 -22.13 15.51 -21.16
N THR A 289 -21.92 15.93 -19.92
CA THR A 289 -22.17 17.29 -19.45
C THR A 289 -20.85 18.03 -19.29
N MET A 290 -20.71 19.23 -19.85
CA MET A 290 -19.52 20.07 -19.66
C MET A 290 -19.80 21.23 -18.71
N LEU A 291 -18.95 21.39 -17.68
CA LEU A 291 -18.94 22.54 -16.79
C LEU A 291 -17.80 23.50 -17.19
N LEU A 292 -18.19 24.73 -17.54
CA LEU A 292 -17.31 25.72 -18.17
C LEU A 292 -17.46 27.08 -17.50
N GLN A 293 -16.47 27.97 -17.70
CA GLN A 293 -16.73 29.40 -17.53
C GLN A 293 -17.87 29.84 -18.44
N LYS A 294 -18.79 30.68 -17.94
CA LYS A 294 -19.94 31.19 -18.68
C LYS A 294 -19.59 31.71 -20.08
N ALA A 295 -18.46 32.40 -20.21
CA ALA A 295 -17.98 32.95 -21.49
C ALA A 295 -17.62 31.88 -22.54
N ASN A 296 -17.26 30.66 -22.14
CA ASN A 296 -16.79 29.61 -23.04
C ASN A 296 -17.90 28.65 -23.50
N VAL A 297 -19.08 28.70 -22.88
CA VAL A 297 -20.23 27.83 -23.21
C VAL A 297 -20.60 27.88 -24.71
N PRO A 298 -20.69 29.06 -25.37
CA PRO A 298 -21.06 29.11 -26.78
C PRO A 298 -20.08 28.36 -27.69
N VAL A 299 -18.78 28.44 -27.43
CA VAL A 299 -17.74 27.78 -28.23
C VAL A 299 -17.79 26.26 -28.04
N ALA A 300 -17.93 25.80 -26.79
CA ALA A 300 -18.05 24.37 -26.51
C ALA A 300 -19.36 23.77 -27.07
N ARG A 301 -20.45 24.55 -27.09
CA ARG A 301 -21.71 24.15 -27.72
C ARG A 301 -21.58 24.02 -29.23
N ALA A 302 -20.88 24.95 -29.87
CA ALA A 302 -20.66 24.92 -31.32
C ALA A 302 -19.79 23.73 -31.78
N SER A 303 -18.94 23.17 -30.91
CA SER A 303 -18.10 22.01 -31.26
C SER A 303 -18.84 20.67 -31.22
N GLY A 304 -20.01 20.58 -30.58
CA GLY A 304 -20.84 19.37 -30.52
C GLY A 304 -20.21 18.20 -29.74
N VAL A 305 -19.21 18.45 -28.90
CA VAL A 305 -18.48 17.39 -28.18
C VAL A 305 -19.21 16.88 -26.93
N ALA A 306 -20.31 17.52 -26.52
CA ALA A 306 -21.08 17.20 -25.32
C ALA A 306 -22.59 17.38 -25.55
N ASP A 307 -23.40 16.77 -24.69
CA ASP A 307 -24.87 16.79 -24.78
C ASP A 307 -25.48 17.94 -23.97
N GLU A 308 -24.83 18.28 -22.84
CA GLU A 308 -25.28 19.35 -21.94
C GLU A 308 -24.12 20.26 -21.54
N TYR A 309 -24.43 21.53 -21.27
CA TYR A 309 -23.46 22.56 -20.91
C TYR A 309 -23.94 23.35 -19.69
N LEU A 310 -23.16 23.30 -18.62
CA LEU A 310 -23.35 24.05 -17.38
C LEU A 310 -22.33 25.19 -17.31
N ASP A 311 -22.68 26.24 -16.57
CA ASP A 311 -21.85 27.42 -16.42
C ASP A 311 -21.51 27.70 -14.96
N LEU A 312 -20.31 28.24 -14.75
CA LEU A 312 -19.94 28.90 -13.52
C LEU A 312 -19.15 30.18 -13.82
N THR A 313 -18.96 30.98 -12.79
CA THR A 313 -18.06 32.13 -12.82
C THR A 313 -16.97 31.91 -11.76
N LEU A 314 -15.72 31.80 -12.21
CA LEU A 314 -14.57 31.86 -11.31
C LEU A 314 -13.99 33.27 -11.37
N HIS A 315 -14.02 33.95 -10.24
CA HIS A 315 -13.47 35.30 -10.10
C HIS A 315 -11.95 35.21 -10.00
N TYR A 316 -11.25 36.15 -10.64
CA TYR A 316 -9.79 36.24 -10.57
C TYR A 316 -9.40 37.33 -9.57
N ASP A 317 -8.54 37.00 -8.62
CA ASP A 317 -7.93 37.97 -7.72
C ASP A 317 -6.54 38.34 -8.25
N PRO A 318 -6.32 39.60 -8.71
CA PRO A 318 -5.02 40.04 -9.21
C PRO A 318 -3.92 40.08 -8.16
N GLN A 319 -4.25 40.14 -6.86
CA GLN A 319 -3.24 40.18 -5.79
C GLN A 319 -2.68 38.80 -5.48
N THR A 320 -3.54 37.79 -5.48
CA THR A 320 -3.14 36.40 -5.23
C THR A 320 -2.84 35.62 -6.51
N GLU A 321 -3.18 36.20 -7.67
CA GLU A 321 -3.09 35.60 -9.01
C GLU A 321 -3.84 34.27 -9.11
N ARG A 322 -4.95 34.15 -8.37
CA ARG A 322 -5.72 32.92 -8.26
C ARG A 322 -7.16 33.13 -8.66
N ARG A 323 -7.74 32.08 -9.22
CA ARG A 323 -9.19 31.98 -9.40
C ARG A 323 -9.86 31.42 -8.16
N TYR A 324 -11.03 31.94 -7.84
CA TYR A 324 -11.85 31.47 -6.72
C TYR A 324 -13.33 31.45 -7.09
N LEU A 325 -14.05 30.58 -6.38
CA LEU A 325 -15.51 30.51 -6.42
C LEU A 325 -16.05 31.36 -5.27
N ASP A 326 -16.78 32.42 -5.59
CA ASP A 326 -17.43 33.23 -4.56
C ASP A 326 -18.72 32.54 -4.05
N PRO A 327 -19.35 33.02 -2.94
CA PRO A 327 -20.53 32.37 -2.39
C PRO A 327 -21.74 32.31 -3.33
N GLU A 328 -21.91 33.30 -4.22
CA GLU A 328 -23.03 33.34 -5.16
C GLU A 328 -22.82 32.32 -6.29
N ALA A 329 -21.61 32.27 -6.85
CA ALA A 329 -21.21 31.29 -7.85
C ALA A 329 -21.22 29.86 -7.29
N ASP A 330 -20.83 29.66 -6.03
CA ASP A 330 -20.94 28.36 -5.34
C ASP A 330 -22.41 27.94 -5.18
N ALA A 331 -23.28 28.85 -4.73
CA ALA A 331 -24.71 28.56 -4.60
C ALA A 331 -25.37 28.25 -5.95
N HIS A 332 -25.03 28.99 -7.01
CA HIS A 332 -25.48 28.74 -8.38
C HIS A 332 -25.03 27.35 -8.87
N LEU A 333 -23.75 27.03 -8.72
CA LEU A 333 -23.21 25.73 -9.13
C LEU A 333 -23.88 24.58 -8.36
N ARG A 334 -24.03 24.70 -7.04
CA ARG A 334 -24.75 23.71 -6.21
C ARG A 334 -26.20 23.55 -6.64
N ALA A 335 -26.86 24.63 -7.04
CA ALA A 335 -28.23 24.56 -7.55
C ALA A 335 -28.29 23.79 -8.88
N GLN A 336 -27.36 24.04 -9.81
CA GLN A 336 -27.27 23.31 -11.08
C GLN A 336 -26.95 21.82 -10.90
N LEU A 337 -26.11 21.47 -9.91
CA LEU A 337 -25.71 20.09 -9.60
C LEU A 337 -26.72 19.34 -8.73
N ARG A 338 -27.70 20.03 -8.14
CA ARG A 338 -28.66 19.42 -7.19
C ARG A 338 -29.46 18.30 -7.86
N GLY A 339 -29.45 17.13 -7.23
CA GLY A 339 -30.18 15.95 -7.71
C GLY A 339 -29.51 15.21 -8.87
N ARG A 340 -28.41 15.73 -9.42
CA ARG A 340 -27.63 15.04 -10.45
C ARG A 340 -26.67 14.04 -9.82
N ARG A 341 -26.44 12.95 -10.53
CA ARG A 341 -25.41 11.96 -10.22
C ARG A 341 -24.67 11.61 -11.51
N PHE A 342 -23.36 11.48 -11.39
CA PHE A 342 -22.49 11.13 -12.50
C PHE A 342 -21.80 9.82 -12.18
N ASP A 343 -21.59 9.01 -13.21
CA ASP A 343 -20.75 7.82 -13.07
C ASP A 343 -19.28 8.24 -13.04
N LEU A 344 -18.91 9.22 -13.88
CA LEU A 344 -17.57 9.76 -13.98
C LEU A 344 -17.59 11.30 -13.94
N ALA A 345 -16.78 11.90 -13.10
CA ALA A 345 -16.44 13.32 -13.17
C ALA A 345 -14.94 13.49 -13.45
N ILE A 346 -14.60 14.22 -14.49
CA ILE A 346 -13.22 14.42 -14.94
C ILE A 346 -12.87 15.90 -15.04
N ASP A 347 -11.79 16.32 -14.41
CA ASP A 347 -11.19 17.65 -14.62
C ASP A 347 -10.05 17.56 -15.64
N LEU A 348 -10.23 18.26 -16.76
CA LEU A 348 -9.24 18.31 -17.83
C LEU A 348 -8.16 19.36 -17.58
N SER A 349 -8.22 20.11 -16.48
CA SER A 349 -7.18 21.08 -16.11
C SER A 349 -6.03 20.42 -15.35
N PRO A 350 -4.78 20.50 -15.85
CA PRO A 350 -3.58 20.17 -15.07
C PRO A 350 -3.35 21.14 -13.89
N GLY A 351 -4.08 22.26 -13.85
CA GLY A 351 -4.08 23.22 -12.76
C GLY A 351 -4.68 22.64 -11.46
N ALA A 352 -4.40 23.30 -10.35
CA ALA A 352 -4.95 22.94 -9.04
C ALA A 352 -6.29 23.65 -8.73
N GLU A 353 -6.63 24.70 -9.49
CA GLU A 353 -7.70 25.64 -9.14
C GLU A 353 -9.10 25.01 -9.20
N SER A 354 -9.36 24.16 -10.21
CA SER A 354 -10.68 23.60 -10.48
C SER A 354 -10.92 22.21 -9.88
N GLN A 355 -9.88 21.49 -9.47
CA GLN A 355 -10.04 20.09 -9.06
C GLN A 355 -10.90 19.92 -7.80
N HIS A 356 -10.85 20.86 -6.87
CA HIS A 356 -11.70 20.83 -5.67
C HIS A 356 -13.20 20.94 -5.99
N ILE A 357 -13.57 21.44 -7.19
CA ILE A 357 -14.97 21.47 -7.64
C ILE A 357 -15.53 20.05 -7.83
N LEU A 358 -14.69 19.04 -8.10
CA LEU A 358 -15.12 17.64 -8.17
C LEU A 358 -15.73 17.12 -6.85
N LEU A 359 -15.39 17.73 -5.70
CA LEU A 359 -15.99 17.40 -4.40
C LEU A 359 -17.43 17.91 -4.27
N LEU A 360 -17.81 18.93 -5.03
CA LEU A 360 -19.18 19.44 -5.09
C LEU A 360 -20.08 18.55 -5.94
N CYS A 361 -19.47 17.68 -6.75
CA CYS A 361 -20.16 16.81 -7.68
C CYS A 361 -20.44 15.45 -7.04
N SER A 362 -21.68 14.98 -7.15
CA SER A 362 -22.02 13.60 -6.81
C SER A 362 -21.59 12.68 -7.95
N ALA A 363 -20.35 12.23 -7.91
CA ALA A 363 -19.76 11.33 -8.90
C ALA A 363 -19.30 10.02 -8.23
N ARG A 364 -19.52 8.89 -8.93
CA ARG A 364 -19.00 7.59 -8.50
C ARG A 364 -17.48 7.52 -8.65
N PHE A 365 -16.94 8.02 -9.77
CA PHE A 365 -15.51 8.12 -10.01
C PHE A 365 -15.08 9.56 -10.31
N ARG A 366 -13.94 9.98 -9.75
CA ARG A 366 -13.32 11.29 -9.94
C ARG A 366 -11.95 11.14 -10.55
N VAL A 367 -11.73 11.82 -11.68
CA VAL A 367 -10.50 11.76 -12.47
C VAL A 367 -9.89 13.13 -12.66
N GLY A 368 -8.57 13.24 -12.57
CA GLY A 368 -7.86 14.50 -12.76
C GLY A 368 -6.35 14.36 -12.84
N PHE A 369 -5.64 15.42 -12.47
CA PHE A 369 -4.17 15.46 -12.45
C PHE A 369 -3.63 15.52 -11.02
N LYS A 370 -2.37 15.14 -10.82
CA LYS A 370 -1.65 15.30 -9.52
C LYS A 370 -2.36 14.60 -8.35
N PRO A 371 -2.67 13.28 -8.43
CA PRO A 371 -3.40 12.56 -7.38
C PRO A 371 -2.71 12.61 -6.01
N GLU A 372 -1.40 12.80 -5.95
CA GLU A 372 -0.67 13.01 -4.69
C GLU A 372 -1.10 14.30 -3.95
N GLN A 373 -1.55 15.32 -4.66
CA GLN A 373 -2.07 16.57 -4.11
C GLN A 373 -3.58 16.51 -3.85
N PHE A 374 -4.29 15.63 -4.57
CA PHE A 374 -5.74 15.50 -4.54
C PHE A 374 -6.16 14.05 -4.23
N PRO A 375 -6.06 13.63 -2.94
CA PRO A 375 -6.29 12.23 -2.55
C PRO A 375 -7.76 11.77 -2.68
N PHE A 376 -8.68 12.68 -3.00
CA PHE A 376 -10.08 12.35 -3.30
C PHE A 376 -10.31 11.91 -4.75
N LEU A 377 -9.26 11.95 -5.59
CA LEU A 377 -9.32 11.39 -6.95
C LEU A 377 -9.21 9.87 -6.89
N ASP A 378 -10.09 9.19 -7.61
CA ASP A 378 -10.04 7.74 -7.78
C ASP A 378 -8.95 7.33 -8.79
N PHE A 379 -8.67 8.21 -9.77
CA PHE A 379 -7.55 8.07 -10.69
C PHE A 379 -7.02 9.44 -11.13
N GLY A 380 -5.72 9.52 -11.37
CA GLY A 380 -5.14 10.68 -12.02
C GLY A 380 -3.74 10.43 -12.53
N ILE A 381 -3.27 11.31 -13.40
CA ILE A 381 -1.91 11.27 -13.93
C ILE A 381 -1.13 12.51 -13.52
N GLU A 382 0.20 12.39 -13.51
CA GLU A 382 1.08 13.54 -13.48
C GLU A 382 2.01 13.48 -14.68
N VAL A 383 1.96 14.52 -15.52
CA VAL A 383 2.82 14.62 -16.71
C VAL A 383 3.86 15.69 -16.44
N ILE A 384 5.13 15.29 -16.38
CA ILE A 384 6.26 16.16 -16.09
C ILE A 384 7.16 16.21 -17.31
N SER A 385 7.22 17.37 -17.97
CA SER A 385 8.25 17.69 -18.96
C SER A 385 8.96 19.00 -18.54
N ARG A 386 10.29 19.00 -18.55
CA ARG A 386 11.10 20.09 -17.98
C ARG A 386 12.04 20.68 -19.03
N GLU A 387 11.65 21.80 -19.62
CA GLU A 387 12.52 22.58 -20.51
C GLU A 387 13.69 23.22 -19.75
N ALA A 388 13.35 23.85 -18.60
CA ALA A 388 14.15 24.87 -17.96
C ALA A 388 15.53 24.40 -17.48
N ILE A 389 15.74 23.09 -17.42
CA ILE A 389 16.97 22.48 -16.91
C ILE A 389 17.85 21.95 -18.05
N ASN A 390 17.28 21.54 -19.18
CA ASN A 390 18.00 20.74 -20.17
C ASN A 390 17.73 21.11 -21.65
N ARG A 391 16.90 22.14 -21.92
CA ARG A 391 16.50 22.60 -23.27
C ARG A 391 15.89 21.50 -24.15
N LYS A 392 15.33 20.44 -23.55
CA LYS A 392 14.63 19.40 -24.29
C LYS A 392 13.20 19.86 -24.63
N PRO A 393 12.60 19.30 -25.71
CA PRO A 393 11.21 19.56 -26.04
C PRO A 393 10.27 19.32 -24.86
N VAL A 394 9.28 20.19 -24.73
CA VAL A 394 8.22 20.12 -23.72
C VAL A 394 6.98 19.48 -24.33
N ILE A 395 6.27 18.69 -23.54
CA ILE A 395 5.00 18.14 -23.96
C ILE A 395 3.99 19.29 -24.01
N SER A 396 3.26 19.41 -25.13
CA SER A 396 2.27 20.48 -25.29
C SER A 396 1.13 20.32 -24.29
N HIS A 397 0.47 21.43 -23.97
CA HIS A 397 -0.69 21.43 -23.09
C HIS A 397 -1.82 20.52 -23.62
N THR A 398 -2.10 20.55 -24.93
CA THR A 398 -3.05 19.63 -25.58
C THR A 398 -2.70 18.16 -25.33
N ALA A 399 -1.42 17.79 -25.46
CA ALA A 399 -0.98 16.42 -25.23
C ALA A 399 -1.12 15.99 -23.76
N HIS A 400 -0.96 16.89 -22.77
CA HIS A 400 -1.25 16.57 -21.37
C HIS A 400 -2.71 16.13 -21.17
N VAL A 401 -3.65 16.90 -21.73
CA VAL A 401 -5.08 16.62 -21.61
C VAL A 401 -5.46 15.35 -22.36
N GLU A 402 -4.90 15.14 -23.56
CA GLU A 402 -5.13 13.91 -24.33
C GLU A 402 -4.58 12.67 -23.65
N LEU A 403 -3.45 12.75 -22.96
CA LEU A 403 -2.90 11.62 -22.19
C LEU A 403 -3.86 11.19 -21.09
N LEU A 404 -4.46 12.13 -20.33
CA LEU A 404 -5.43 11.80 -19.29
C LEU A 404 -6.64 11.04 -19.86
N VAL A 405 -7.23 11.55 -20.94
CA VAL A 405 -8.36 10.88 -21.59
C VAL A 405 -7.94 9.55 -22.23
N SER A 406 -6.76 9.47 -22.81
CA SER A 406 -6.24 8.23 -23.40
C SER A 406 -6.04 7.13 -22.35
N SER A 407 -5.61 7.50 -21.15
CA SER A 407 -5.48 6.57 -20.03
C SER A 407 -6.82 5.97 -19.60
N LEU A 408 -7.94 6.70 -19.73
CA LEU A 408 -9.28 6.13 -19.42
C LEU A 408 -9.58 4.88 -20.25
N GLY A 409 -9.17 4.85 -21.52
CA GLY A 409 -9.37 3.66 -22.37
C GLY A 409 -8.65 2.42 -21.85
N GLN A 410 -7.46 2.58 -21.25
CA GLN A 410 -6.73 1.48 -20.60
C GLN A 410 -7.33 1.10 -19.24
N LEU A 411 -8.04 2.01 -18.58
CA LEU A 411 -8.71 1.72 -17.32
C LEU A 411 -10.04 1.01 -17.50
N MET A 412 -10.66 1.14 -18.68
CA MET A 412 -11.87 0.41 -19.06
C MET A 412 -11.59 -1.07 -19.36
N ASP A 413 -10.35 -1.42 -19.71
CA ASP A 413 -9.92 -2.81 -19.89
C ASP A 413 -8.47 -2.96 -19.42
N GLN A 414 -8.30 -3.48 -18.21
CA GLN A 414 -6.97 -3.76 -17.64
C GLN A 414 -6.43 -5.14 -18.04
N GLN A 415 -7.20 -5.94 -18.77
CA GLN A 415 -6.71 -7.22 -19.27
C GLN A 415 -5.64 -6.97 -20.33
N ARG A 416 -4.41 -7.40 -20.05
CA ARG A 416 -3.29 -7.21 -20.99
C ARG A 416 -3.42 -8.10 -22.20
N GLU A 417 -3.06 -7.63 -23.38
CA GLU A 417 -3.05 -8.46 -24.59
C GLU A 417 -2.22 -9.75 -24.39
N ILE A 418 -2.77 -10.89 -24.83
CA ILE A 418 -1.98 -12.12 -24.97
C ILE A 418 -0.99 -11.88 -26.09
N VAL A 419 0.30 -12.06 -25.80
CA VAL A 419 1.39 -11.96 -26.75
C VAL A 419 1.91 -13.38 -27.00
N PRO A 420 1.46 -14.06 -28.07
CA PRO A 420 1.98 -15.37 -28.43
C PRO A 420 3.48 -15.31 -28.68
N ARG A 421 4.15 -16.45 -28.51
CA ARG A 421 5.54 -16.57 -28.95
C ARG A 421 5.58 -16.63 -30.48
N CYS A 422 6.29 -15.68 -31.11
CA CYS A 422 6.40 -15.63 -32.57
C CYS A 422 7.49 -16.54 -33.13
N GLU A 423 8.54 -16.80 -32.36
CA GLU A 423 9.58 -17.74 -32.76
C GLU A 423 9.04 -19.18 -32.62
N PRO A 424 9.31 -20.07 -33.58
CA PRO A 424 9.02 -21.49 -33.40
C PRO A 424 9.97 -22.07 -32.33
N ALA A 425 9.51 -23.10 -31.62
CA ALA A 425 10.41 -23.88 -30.78
C ALA A 425 11.49 -24.49 -31.67
N SER A 426 12.75 -24.46 -31.23
CA SER A 426 13.81 -25.16 -31.95
C SER A 426 13.48 -26.68 -31.99
N PRO A 427 13.96 -27.45 -32.98
CA PRO A 427 13.70 -28.90 -33.02
C PRO A 427 14.17 -29.64 -31.77
N GLN A 428 15.13 -29.06 -31.05
CA GLN A 428 15.65 -29.58 -29.79
C GLN A 428 14.70 -29.25 -28.62
N GLN A 429 14.05 -28.09 -28.64
CA GLN A 429 12.99 -27.70 -27.71
C GLN A 429 11.68 -28.48 -27.94
N ASP A 430 11.34 -28.76 -29.20
CA ASP A 430 10.15 -29.54 -29.58
C ASP A 430 10.21 -30.99 -29.04
N ARG A 431 11.41 -31.58 -28.99
CA ARG A 431 11.64 -32.89 -28.35
C ARG A 431 11.54 -32.87 -26.83
N THR A 432 11.76 -31.71 -26.20
CA THR A 432 11.65 -31.54 -24.74
C THR A 432 10.27 -31.08 -24.30
N CYS A 433 9.42 -30.62 -25.23
CA CYS A 433 8.03 -30.25 -24.95
C CYS A 433 7.17 -31.51 -24.91
N PRO A 434 6.54 -31.83 -23.77
CA PRO A 434 5.59 -32.94 -23.72
C PRO A 434 4.43 -32.67 -24.68
N ARG A 435 4.02 -33.70 -25.45
CA ARG A 435 2.91 -33.60 -26.42
C ARG A 435 1.59 -33.18 -25.75
N ASP A 436 1.47 -33.46 -24.46
CA ASP A 436 0.25 -33.32 -23.68
C ASP A 436 0.16 -32.02 -22.86
N ARG A 437 0.96 -30.98 -23.21
CA ARG A 437 1.04 -29.67 -22.51
C ARG A 437 1.25 -29.83 -20.98
N PRO A 438 2.49 -29.71 -20.48
CA PRO A 438 2.77 -29.96 -19.07
C PRO A 438 2.15 -28.91 -18.15
N ILE A 439 2.07 -29.24 -16.86
CA ILE A 439 1.90 -28.25 -15.80
C ILE A 439 3.30 -27.80 -15.36
N ILE A 440 3.53 -26.50 -15.31
CA ILE A 440 4.81 -25.95 -14.81
C ILE A 440 4.61 -25.48 -13.37
N VAL A 441 5.47 -25.92 -12.47
CA VAL A 441 5.54 -25.42 -11.09
C VAL A 441 6.88 -24.70 -10.91
N HIS A 442 6.87 -23.48 -10.39
CA HIS A 442 8.09 -22.67 -10.23
C HIS A 442 8.20 -22.08 -8.82
N SER A 443 9.15 -22.59 -8.03
CA SER A 443 9.35 -22.21 -6.62
C SER A 443 10.29 -21.01 -6.40
N GLY A 444 10.92 -20.48 -7.45
CA GLY A 444 11.79 -19.30 -7.36
C GLY A 444 11.07 -18.07 -6.81
N ALA A 445 11.81 -17.14 -6.20
CA ALA A 445 11.42 -15.74 -6.01
C ALA A 445 12.65 -14.90 -5.62
N ARG A 446 12.72 -13.67 -6.15
CA ARG A 446 13.83 -12.74 -5.87
C ARG A 446 13.95 -12.41 -4.38
N HIS A 447 12.81 -12.23 -3.71
CA HIS A 447 12.74 -11.84 -2.31
C HIS A 447 12.36 -13.05 -1.45
N SER A 448 13.12 -13.30 -0.38
CA SER A 448 12.94 -14.48 0.47
C SER A 448 11.55 -14.55 1.11
N ILE A 449 10.94 -13.39 1.35
CA ILE A 449 9.60 -13.27 1.93
C ILE A 449 8.48 -13.71 0.96
N ASN A 450 8.74 -13.75 -0.35
CA ASN A 450 7.78 -14.20 -1.37
C ASN A 450 7.85 -15.72 -1.59
N ARG A 451 8.70 -16.44 -0.85
CA ARG A 451 8.93 -17.87 -1.09
C ARG A 451 8.00 -18.71 -0.24
N TRP A 452 7.05 -19.38 -0.87
CA TRP A 452 6.31 -20.47 -0.24
C TRP A 452 7.27 -21.64 0.05
N PRO A 453 7.10 -22.39 1.17
CA PRO A 453 8.04 -23.42 1.58
C PRO A 453 8.28 -24.49 0.50
N ILE A 454 9.54 -24.89 0.32
CA ILE A 454 9.91 -25.87 -0.72
C ILE A 454 9.24 -27.23 -0.52
N GLU A 455 9.07 -27.66 0.73
CA GLU A 455 8.36 -28.90 1.06
C GLU A 455 6.89 -28.87 0.60
N ASN A 456 6.25 -27.69 0.67
CA ASN A 456 4.89 -27.53 0.19
C ASN A 456 4.83 -27.63 -1.34
N PHE A 457 5.83 -27.09 -2.06
CA PHE A 457 5.93 -27.28 -3.51
C PHE A 457 6.15 -28.73 -3.90
N LEU A 458 6.97 -29.49 -3.17
CA LEU A 458 7.19 -30.91 -3.43
C LEU A 458 5.90 -31.72 -3.28
N GLN A 459 5.17 -31.50 -2.18
CA GLN A 459 3.85 -32.11 -1.96
C GLN A 459 2.85 -31.72 -3.05
N LEU A 460 2.83 -30.44 -3.44
CA LEU A 460 1.97 -29.94 -4.49
C LEU A 460 2.27 -30.59 -5.84
N CYS A 461 3.55 -30.75 -6.23
CA CYS A 461 3.92 -31.36 -7.51
C CYS A 461 3.41 -32.80 -7.62
N GLY A 462 3.62 -33.61 -6.58
CA GLY A 462 3.14 -34.99 -6.55
C GLY A 462 1.61 -35.07 -6.61
N ALA A 463 0.92 -34.24 -5.81
CA ALA A 463 -0.54 -34.21 -5.80
C ALA A 463 -1.14 -33.70 -7.12
N LEU A 464 -0.52 -32.69 -7.76
CA LEU A 464 -0.95 -32.16 -9.05
C LEU A 464 -0.77 -33.19 -10.16
N SER A 465 0.37 -33.86 -10.24
CA SER A 465 0.60 -34.88 -11.26
C SER A 465 -0.43 -36.02 -11.13
N ALA A 466 -0.63 -36.53 -9.91
CA ALA A 466 -1.60 -37.59 -9.63
C ALA A 466 -3.05 -37.20 -9.97
N ALA A 467 -3.48 -35.98 -9.64
CA ALA A 467 -4.85 -35.53 -9.84
C ALA A 467 -5.15 -35.08 -11.28
N SER A 468 -4.18 -34.47 -11.97
CA SER A 468 -4.38 -33.92 -13.31
C SER A 468 -4.09 -34.92 -14.45
N GLY A 469 -3.32 -35.98 -14.16
CA GLY A 469 -2.81 -36.89 -15.17
C GLY A 469 -1.79 -36.25 -16.13
N ARG A 470 -1.28 -35.05 -15.82
CA ARG A 470 -0.25 -34.34 -16.61
C ARG A 470 1.12 -34.50 -15.97
N GLU A 471 2.15 -34.46 -16.82
CA GLU A 471 3.52 -34.28 -16.36
C GLU A 471 3.66 -32.89 -15.70
N VAL A 472 4.32 -32.87 -14.55
CA VAL A 472 4.69 -31.64 -13.84
C VAL A 472 6.16 -31.35 -14.05
N LEU A 473 6.47 -30.23 -14.71
CA LEU A 473 7.83 -29.71 -14.82
C LEU A 473 8.10 -28.78 -13.64
N PHE A 474 8.98 -29.20 -12.72
CA PHE A 474 9.26 -28.46 -11.50
C PHE A 474 10.57 -27.69 -11.60
N PHE A 475 10.48 -26.37 -11.52
CA PHE A 475 11.62 -25.45 -11.47
C PHE A 475 11.88 -25.02 -10.02
N VAL A 476 13.09 -25.29 -9.54
CA VAL A 476 13.52 -24.97 -8.19
C VAL A 476 14.44 -23.77 -8.18
N ASP A 477 14.26 -22.86 -7.23
CA ASP A 477 15.21 -21.77 -6.99
C ASP A 477 16.60 -22.34 -6.70
N GLY A 478 17.66 -21.81 -7.32
CA GLY A 478 19.02 -22.32 -7.10
C GLY A 478 19.45 -22.32 -5.63
N HIS A 479 18.91 -21.40 -4.82
CA HIS A 479 19.16 -21.35 -3.37
C HIS A 479 18.44 -22.43 -2.55
N ALA A 480 17.33 -22.98 -3.06
CA ALA A 480 16.56 -24.03 -2.41
C ALA A 480 16.92 -25.42 -2.93
N LEU A 481 17.58 -25.50 -4.09
CA LEU A 481 17.97 -26.76 -4.71
C LEU A 481 19.18 -27.37 -3.97
N ASN A 482 18.93 -28.50 -3.31
CA ASN A 482 19.95 -29.32 -2.65
C ASN A 482 19.68 -30.81 -2.93
N ASP A 483 20.59 -31.69 -2.50
CA ASP A 483 20.48 -33.13 -2.77
C ASP A 483 19.22 -33.76 -2.19
N ALA A 484 18.73 -33.28 -1.04
CA ALA A 484 17.48 -33.76 -0.45
C ALA A 484 16.28 -33.42 -1.33
N VAL A 485 16.20 -32.18 -1.84
CA VAL A 485 15.14 -31.77 -2.78
C VAL A 485 15.23 -32.57 -4.09
N ARG A 486 16.44 -32.82 -4.61
CA ARG A 486 16.64 -33.64 -5.82
C ARG A 486 16.13 -35.07 -5.62
N VAL A 487 16.53 -35.72 -4.52
CA VAL A 487 16.09 -37.09 -4.18
C VAL A 487 14.57 -37.14 -4.03
N ARG A 488 13.99 -36.20 -3.26
CA ARG A 488 12.54 -36.12 -3.07
C ARG A 488 11.78 -35.92 -4.38
N CYS A 489 12.29 -35.12 -5.32
CA CYS A 489 11.68 -34.97 -6.64
C CYS A 489 11.70 -36.28 -7.43
N MET A 490 12.82 -37.02 -7.41
CA MET A 490 12.96 -38.29 -8.14
C MET A 490 12.01 -39.39 -7.62
N GLU A 491 11.56 -39.30 -6.37
CA GLU A 491 10.57 -40.22 -5.79
C GLU A 491 9.13 -39.94 -6.27
N LEU A 492 8.87 -38.78 -6.88
CA LEU A 492 7.53 -38.37 -7.31
C LEU A 492 7.24 -38.85 -8.74
N LEU A 493 6.24 -39.71 -8.90
CA LEU A 493 5.78 -40.15 -10.21
C LEU A 493 5.18 -38.97 -11.00
N GLY A 494 5.57 -38.87 -12.27
CA GLY A 494 5.06 -37.84 -13.19
C GLY A 494 5.58 -36.42 -12.93
N VAL A 495 6.64 -36.27 -12.13
CA VAL A 495 7.31 -35.00 -11.86
C VAL A 495 8.73 -35.03 -12.43
N THR A 496 9.05 -34.06 -13.27
CA THR A 496 10.39 -33.88 -13.85
C THR A 496 11.01 -32.62 -13.26
N LEU A 497 12.12 -32.79 -12.54
CA LEU A 497 12.91 -31.67 -12.03
C LEU A 497 13.68 -31.02 -13.19
N MET A 498 13.43 -29.74 -13.42
CA MET A 498 14.11 -28.95 -14.44
C MET A 498 15.21 -28.10 -13.78
N ASP A 499 16.41 -28.16 -14.34
CA ASP A 499 17.56 -27.37 -13.91
C ASP A 499 18.11 -26.55 -15.08
N CYS A 500 18.51 -25.30 -14.81
CA CYS A 500 19.24 -24.40 -15.71
C CYS A 500 18.87 -24.49 -17.20
N LEU A 501 17.77 -23.85 -17.61
CA LEU A 501 17.42 -23.68 -19.03
C LEU A 501 17.85 -22.32 -19.59
N PRO A 502 18.30 -22.26 -20.85
CA PRO A 502 18.30 -21.03 -21.63
C PRO A 502 16.90 -20.37 -21.63
N MET A 503 16.84 -19.04 -21.58
CA MET A 503 15.58 -18.31 -21.46
C MET A 503 14.63 -18.52 -22.65
N ASP A 504 15.15 -18.75 -23.84
CA ASP A 504 14.37 -19.06 -25.03
C ASP A 504 13.68 -20.43 -24.92
N ALA A 505 14.40 -21.44 -24.41
CA ALA A 505 13.85 -22.76 -24.13
C ALA A 505 12.81 -22.72 -23.00
N PHE A 506 13.06 -21.91 -21.97
CA PHE A 506 12.10 -21.68 -20.89
C PHE A 506 10.80 -21.04 -21.41
N ASP A 507 10.89 -19.99 -22.23
CA ASP A 507 9.72 -19.34 -22.84
C ASP A 507 8.94 -20.29 -23.75
N ALA A 508 9.63 -21.14 -24.53
CA ALA A 508 8.98 -22.16 -25.36
C ALA A 508 8.19 -23.18 -24.53
N LEU A 509 8.75 -23.66 -23.41
CA LEU A 509 8.05 -24.55 -22.49
C LEU A 509 6.85 -23.85 -21.82
N VAL A 510 7.05 -22.62 -21.36
CA VAL A 510 5.99 -21.81 -20.75
C VAL A 510 4.84 -21.62 -21.73
N ALA A 511 5.11 -21.18 -22.96
CA ALA A 511 4.09 -20.98 -23.98
C ALA A 511 3.27 -22.25 -24.30
N ASN A 512 3.84 -23.44 -24.10
CA ASN A 512 3.17 -24.72 -24.30
C ASN A 512 2.54 -25.32 -23.02
N ALA A 513 2.65 -24.66 -21.87
CA ALA A 513 2.11 -25.18 -20.62
C ALA A 513 0.58 -25.19 -20.60
N ALA A 514 -0.01 -26.15 -19.90
CA ALA A 514 -1.44 -26.18 -19.62
C ALA A 514 -1.82 -25.32 -18.40
N LEU A 515 -0.89 -25.19 -17.45
CA LEU A 515 -1.04 -24.40 -16.23
C LEU A 515 0.35 -23.99 -15.73
N PHE A 516 0.46 -22.80 -15.15
CA PHE A 516 1.66 -22.34 -14.46
C PHE A 516 1.36 -22.03 -12.99
N VAL A 517 2.04 -22.68 -12.05
CA VAL A 517 1.88 -22.47 -10.60
C VAL A 517 3.16 -21.94 -9.99
N ALA A 518 3.12 -20.80 -9.31
CA ALA A 518 4.35 -20.18 -8.79
C ALA A 518 4.12 -19.23 -7.61
N ASN A 519 5.23 -18.82 -6.98
CA ASN A 519 5.26 -17.62 -6.15
C ASN A 519 5.00 -16.35 -6.98
N ASP A 520 4.91 -15.20 -6.30
CA ASP A 520 4.95 -13.89 -6.92
C ASP A 520 6.33 -13.56 -7.54
N THR A 521 6.46 -13.74 -8.86
CA THR A 521 7.74 -13.76 -9.60
C THR A 521 7.64 -13.23 -11.04
N GLY A 522 8.79 -12.96 -11.67
CA GLY A 522 8.85 -12.65 -13.10
C GLY A 522 8.25 -13.72 -14.03
N PRO A 523 8.62 -15.00 -13.89
CA PRO A 523 8.09 -16.09 -14.73
C PRO A 523 6.57 -16.21 -14.81
N LYS A 524 5.83 -15.95 -13.72
CA LYS A 524 4.36 -15.98 -13.78
C LYS A 524 3.80 -14.89 -14.72
N HIS A 525 4.45 -13.74 -14.83
CA HIS A 525 4.03 -12.68 -15.76
C HIS A 525 4.30 -13.06 -17.20
N LEU A 526 5.40 -13.78 -17.47
CA LEU A 526 5.67 -14.34 -18.80
C LEU A 526 4.57 -15.36 -19.18
N ALA A 527 4.25 -16.29 -18.28
CA ALA A 527 3.18 -17.27 -18.51
C ALA A 527 1.84 -16.60 -18.84
N ALA A 528 1.43 -15.62 -18.01
CA ALA A 528 0.21 -14.86 -18.26
C ALA A 528 0.24 -14.12 -19.61
N ALA A 529 1.37 -13.51 -19.97
CA ALA A 529 1.54 -12.85 -21.27
C ALA A 529 1.46 -13.82 -22.45
N ARG A 530 1.85 -15.09 -22.28
CA ARG A 530 1.68 -16.14 -23.29
C ARG A 530 0.26 -16.73 -23.34
N GLY A 531 -0.66 -16.25 -22.50
CA GLY A 531 -2.03 -16.76 -22.42
C GLY A 531 -2.16 -18.06 -21.62
N VAL A 532 -1.13 -18.42 -20.84
CA VAL A 532 -1.15 -19.60 -19.98
C VAL A 532 -1.89 -19.24 -18.68
N PRO A 533 -2.87 -20.06 -18.23
CA PRO A 533 -3.49 -19.88 -16.93
C PRO A 533 -2.47 -19.94 -15.80
N VAL A 534 -2.52 -18.99 -14.86
CA VAL A 534 -1.57 -18.89 -13.75
C VAL A 534 -2.27 -19.04 -12.41
N VAL A 535 -1.77 -19.92 -11.55
CA VAL A 535 -2.07 -19.89 -10.11
C VAL A 535 -0.86 -19.34 -9.36
N SER A 536 -0.98 -18.13 -8.82
CA SER A 536 0.12 -17.49 -8.10
C SER A 536 -0.13 -17.45 -6.60
N ILE A 537 0.87 -17.84 -5.82
CA ILE A 537 0.87 -17.67 -4.36
C ILE A 537 1.50 -16.32 -4.06
N SER A 538 0.66 -15.34 -3.72
CA SER A 538 1.05 -13.96 -3.51
C SER A 538 0.98 -13.57 -2.04
N ILE A 539 2.00 -12.84 -1.60
CA ILE A 539 2.06 -12.28 -0.25
C ILE A 539 1.55 -10.84 -0.30
N PRO A 540 0.68 -10.40 0.65
CA PRO A 540 0.08 -9.06 0.64
C PRO A 540 1.06 -7.98 1.13
N ARG A 541 2.35 -8.10 0.77
CA ARG A 541 3.39 -7.11 1.10
C ARG A 541 3.29 -5.88 0.19
N LEU A 542 2.78 -6.10 -1.03
CA LEU A 542 2.45 -5.15 -2.08
C LEU A 542 1.02 -5.47 -2.52
N ASN A 543 0.38 -4.56 -3.24
CA ASN A 543 -0.97 -4.80 -3.73
C ASN A 543 -0.95 -5.84 -4.86
N TRP A 544 -1.75 -6.90 -4.73
CA TRP A 544 -1.91 -7.90 -5.77
C TRP A 544 -2.62 -7.34 -7.01
N GLU A 545 -3.40 -6.26 -6.89
CA GLU A 545 -4.00 -5.59 -8.05
C GLU A 545 -2.93 -4.93 -8.93
N GLU A 546 -1.78 -4.56 -8.35
CA GLU A 546 -0.68 -3.92 -9.08
C GLU A 546 0.32 -4.93 -9.65
N TRP A 547 0.69 -5.93 -8.84
CA TRP A 547 1.75 -6.90 -9.17
C TRP A 547 1.23 -8.33 -9.40
N GLY A 548 -0.08 -8.53 -9.35
CA GLY A 548 -0.74 -9.76 -9.78
C GLY A 548 -0.53 -10.03 -11.27
N GLN A 549 -0.82 -11.26 -11.70
CA GLN A 549 -0.97 -11.52 -13.12
C GLN A 549 -2.22 -10.81 -13.64
N ASN A 550 -2.13 -10.28 -14.86
CA ASN A 550 -3.17 -9.44 -15.46
C ASN A 550 -4.03 -10.19 -16.50
N GLN A 551 -3.88 -11.52 -16.57
CA GLN A 551 -4.50 -12.39 -17.56
C GLN A 551 -4.61 -13.81 -16.97
N GLY A 552 -5.82 -14.36 -16.98
CA GLY A 552 -6.12 -15.76 -16.64
C GLY A 552 -5.80 -16.22 -15.21
N GLY A 553 -6.44 -17.30 -14.81
CA GLY A 553 -6.14 -18.04 -13.57
C GLY A 553 -6.52 -17.30 -12.29
N MET A 554 -5.74 -17.52 -11.22
CA MET A 554 -6.10 -17.16 -9.85
C MET A 554 -4.88 -16.70 -9.04
N ILE A 555 -5.06 -15.70 -8.18
CA ILE A 555 -4.07 -15.23 -7.23
C ILE A 555 -4.55 -15.64 -5.84
N LEU A 556 -3.75 -16.43 -5.13
CA LEU A 556 -3.99 -16.81 -3.75
C LEU A 556 -3.24 -15.86 -2.84
N SER A 557 -3.95 -15.21 -1.92
CA SER A 557 -3.32 -14.38 -0.89
C SER A 557 -4.04 -14.54 0.44
N ARG A 558 -3.32 -14.30 1.54
CA ARG A 558 -3.91 -14.32 2.89
C ARG A 558 -4.05 -12.90 3.38
N THR A 559 -5.22 -12.54 3.87
CA THR A 559 -5.46 -11.25 4.53
C THR A 559 -4.77 -11.23 5.89
N VAL A 560 -3.90 -10.22 6.10
CA VAL A 560 -3.16 -10.03 7.36
C VAL A 560 -3.18 -8.55 7.73
N PRO A 561 -3.19 -8.20 9.04
CA PRO A 561 -3.40 -6.80 9.44
C PRO A 561 -2.17 -5.93 9.16
N CYS A 562 -1.03 -6.54 8.80
CA CYS A 562 0.18 -5.88 8.33
C CYS A 562 0.34 -5.93 6.80
N ALA A 563 -0.74 -6.10 6.04
CA ALA A 563 -0.68 -5.98 4.58
C ALA A 563 -0.12 -4.60 4.18
N GLY A 564 0.55 -4.55 3.04
CA GLY A 564 1.34 -3.40 2.60
C GLY A 564 2.68 -3.20 3.34
N CYS A 565 3.17 -4.18 4.13
CA CYS A 565 4.36 -3.97 4.97
C CYS A 565 5.68 -3.61 4.25
N GLY A 566 5.75 -3.67 2.92
CA GLY A 566 6.93 -3.18 2.20
C GLY A 566 8.19 -4.05 2.31
N LEU A 567 8.15 -5.21 2.99
CA LEU A 567 9.35 -6.01 3.27
C LEU A 567 9.81 -6.90 2.14
N ASN A 568 11.12 -6.99 1.92
CA ASN A 568 11.74 -7.93 0.97
C ASN A 568 12.44 -9.12 1.63
N ASN A 569 12.79 -9.01 2.92
CA ASN A 569 13.47 -10.07 3.67
C ASN A 569 12.53 -10.69 4.70
N ARG A 570 12.38 -12.02 4.66
CA ARG A 570 11.64 -12.83 5.64
C ARG A 570 12.10 -12.59 7.07
N ASP A 571 13.41 -12.49 7.30
CA ASP A 571 13.99 -12.30 8.64
C ASP A 571 13.56 -10.99 9.29
N ALA A 572 13.12 -10.02 8.49
CA ALA A 572 12.66 -8.72 8.98
C ALA A 572 11.16 -8.68 9.33
N CYS A 573 10.40 -9.74 9.04
CA CYS A 573 8.95 -9.81 9.19
C CYS A 573 8.50 -9.77 10.66
N GLY A 574 9.20 -10.50 11.54
CA GLY A 574 8.77 -10.68 12.93
C GLY A 574 7.57 -11.60 13.11
N ARG A 575 7.07 -12.21 12.01
CA ARG A 575 5.97 -13.19 11.98
C ARG A 575 6.29 -14.39 11.09
N ASP A 576 7.57 -14.60 10.80
CA ASP A 576 8.06 -15.69 9.94
C ASP A 576 7.33 -15.84 8.59
N ALA A 577 6.95 -14.70 8.00
CA ALA A 577 6.17 -14.65 6.76
C ALA A 577 4.89 -15.53 6.82
N ALA A 578 4.21 -15.59 7.97
CA ALA A 578 3.00 -16.39 8.19
C ALA A 578 1.91 -16.16 7.12
N CYS A 579 1.87 -14.98 6.50
CA CYS A 579 0.99 -14.66 5.39
C CYS A 579 1.16 -15.55 4.14
N ILE A 580 2.34 -16.13 3.91
CA ILE A 580 2.57 -17.07 2.81
C ILE A 580 2.84 -18.49 3.32
N THR A 581 3.59 -18.65 4.40
CA THR A 581 4.02 -19.97 4.89
C THR A 581 2.88 -20.85 5.41
N THR A 582 1.76 -20.23 5.80
CA THR A 582 0.55 -20.92 6.30
C THR A 582 -0.51 -21.16 5.22
N ILE A 583 -0.23 -20.81 3.96
CA ILE A 583 -1.09 -21.23 2.85
C ILE A 583 -0.86 -22.73 2.64
N SER A 584 -1.92 -23.52 2.77
CA SER A 584 -1.82 -24.98 2.75
C SER A 584 -1.70 -25.54 1.34
N VAL A 585 -1.11 -26.73 1.20
CA VAL A 585 -0.96 -27.41 -0.09
C VAL A 585 -2.33 -27.72 -0.70
N GLU A 586 -3.30 -28.12 0.11
CA GLU A 586 -4.67 -28.44 -0.32
C GLU A 586 -5.36 -27.21 -0.91
N THR A 587 -5.13 -26.03 -0.33
CA THR A 587 -5.66 -24.76 -0.83
C THR A 587 -5.13 -24.45 -2.22
N VAL A 588 -3.81 -24.59 -2.41
CA VAL A 588 -3.16 -24.34 -3.71
C VAL A 588 -3.55 -25.39 -4.74
N LEU A 589 -3.58 -26.67 -4.35
CA LEU A 589 -3.97 -27.79 -5.20
C LEU A 589 -5.40 -27.61 -5.72
N LYS A 590 -6.35 -27.28 -4.84
CA LYS A 590 -7.74 -27.03 -5.24
C LYS A 590 -7.83 -25.89 -6.25
N ALA A 591 -7.15 -24.77 -6.00
CA ALA A 591 -7.13 -23.64 -6.94
C ALA A 591 -6.52 -24.01 -8.29
N ALA A 592 -5.40 -24.75 -8.29
CA ALA A 592 -4.74 -25.22 -9.49
C ALA A 592 -5.61 -26.16 -10.33
N LEU A 593 -6.32 -27.09 -9.70
CA LEU A 593 -7.26 -27.98 -10.38
C LEU A 593 -8.49 -27.22 -10.89
N ASP A 594 -9.06 -26.30 -10.09
CA ASP A 594 -10.18 -25.44 -10.52
C ASP A 594 -9.81 -24.68 -11.81
N VAL A 595 -8.63 -24.04 -11.85
CA VAL A 595 -8.14 -23.30 -13.03
C VAL A 595 -7.79 -24.23 -14.20
N PHE A 596 -7.22 -25.40 -13.93
CA PHE A 596 -6.87 -26.37 -14.96
C PHE A 596 -8.10 -26.96 -15.66
N GLU A 597 -9.17 -27.26 -14.94
CA GLU A 597 -10.42 -27.75 -15.56
C GLU A 597 -11.17 -26.65 -16.32
N GLN A 598 -11.16 -25.42 -15.80
CA GLN A 598 -11.73 -24.26 -16.50
C GLN A 598 -11.03 -24.00 -17.84
N SER A 599 -9.71 -24.15 -17.89
CA SER A 599 -8.95 -23.91 -19.13
C SER A 599 -9.24 -24.94 -20.23
N LYS A 600 -9.68 -26.16 -19.88
CA LYS A 600 -10.12 -27.18 -20.85
C LYS A 600 -11.48 -26.87 -21.48
N THR A 601 -12.38 -26.26 -20.71
CA THR A 601 -13.77 -26.00 -21.14
C THR A 601 -13.93 -24.69 -21.90
N GLY A 602 -12.89 -23.84 -21.94
CA GLY A 602 -12.96 -22.51 -22.55
C GLY A 602 -13.89 -21.55 -21.80
N MET A 603 -14.32 -21.89 -20.58
CA MET A 603 -15.16 -21.03 -19.75
C MET A 603 -14.36 -19.85 -19.23
N SER A 604 -14.97 -18.66 -19.30
CA SER A 604 -14.43 -17.42 -18.75
C SER A 604 -14.37 -17.47 -17.22
N TYR A 605 -13.30 -16.91 -16.64
CA TYR A 605 -13.13 -16.82 -15.19
C TYR A 605 -14.18 -15.90 -14.54
N PRO A 606 -14.61 -16.12 -13.29
CA PRO A 606 -15.38 -15.13 -12.54
C PRO A 606 -14.64 -13.78 -12.54
N GLY A 607 -15.26 -12.71 -13.06
CA GLY A 607 -14.61 -11.42 -13.30
C GLY A 607 -14.23 -11.10 -14.75
N MET A 608 -14.34 -12.06 -15.69
CA MET A 608 -14.35 -11.79 -17.13
C MET A 608 -15.71 -11.27 -17.62
N GLU A 609 -16.75 -11.33 -16.79
CA GLU A 609 -18.08 -10.75 -17.05
C GLU A 609 -18.08 -9.24 -16.82
N ALA A 610 -17.15 -8.54 -17.45
CA ALA A 610 -17.27 -7.12 -17.74
C ALA A 610 -17.01 -6.95 -19.24
N LYS A 611 -17.77 -7.68 -20.08
CA LYS A 611 -18.00 -7.18 -21.44
C LYS A 611 -18.82 -5.91 -21.30
N VAL A 612 -18.14 -4.78 -21.09
CA VAL A 612 -18.66 -3.48 -21.48
C VAL A 612 -18.92 -3.63 -22.97
N SER A 613 -20.20 -3.80 -23.31
CA SER A 613 -20.63 -3.78 -24.69
C SER A 613 -20.35 -2.35 -25.17
N ILE A 614 -19.33 -2.20 -26.02
CA ILE A 614 -18.95 -0.93 -26.65
C ILE A 614 -20.14 -0.37 -27.43
#